data_AF-A0A1Q5GNC9-F1
#
_entry.id   AF-A0A1Q5GNC9-F1
#
_cell.length_a   1.000
_cell.length_b   1.000
_cell.length_c   1.000
_cell.angle_alpha   90.00
_cell.angle_beta   90.00
_cell.angle_gamma   90.00
#
_symmetry.space_group_name_H-M   'P 1'
#
loop_
_entity.id
_entity.type
_entity.pdbx_description
1 polymer ?
#
loop_
_entity_poly.entity_id
_entity_poly.type
_entity_poly.pdbx_seq_one_letter_code
_entity_poly.pdbx_strand_id
1 'polypeptide(L)'
;MEFTAALDRHLAAIGARDLDTYMDTVHDEATYILPNGRTVTGAEDVRAFHQGWFQDPDWTMETEVTSTRVHQDTAVAVLRVDYRDLDPEGKPYRLNYLLSLVFARSDGRWLLVHDQNTHC
;
A
#
# COMPACT_ATOMS: atom_id res chain seq x y z
N MET A 1 -0.43 1.38 -19.57
CA MET A 1 0.33 2.06 -18.50
C MET A 1 1.51 1.17 -18.15
N GLU A 2 2.72 1.72 -18.07
CA GLU A 2 3.89 0.98 -17.58
C GLU A 2 3.75 0.69 -16.08
N PHE A 3 4.42 -0.35 -15.58
CA PHE A 3 4.36 -0.72 -14.16
C PHE A 3 4.72 0.45 -13.23
N THR A 4 5.79 1.20 -13.55
CA THR A 4 6.24 2.33 -12.72
C THR A 4 5.17 3.41 -12.60
N ALA A 5 4.46 3.72 -13.68
CA ALA A 5 3.36 4.69 -13.65
C ALA A 5 2.16 4.18 -12.82
N ALA A 6 1.92 2.88 -12.78
CA ALA A 6 0.89 2.29 -11.92
C ALA A 6 1.28 2.33 -10.44
N LEU A 7 2.55 2.02 -10.13
CA LEU A 7 3.12 2.16 -8.79
C LEU A 7 3.05 3.62 -8.32
N ASP A 8 3.44 4.58 -9.15
CA ASP A 8 3.39 6.00 -8.82
C ASP A 8 1.96 6.46 -8.56
N ARG A 9 0.99 6.03 -9.38
CA ARG A 9 -0.45 6.30 -9.15
C ARG A 9 -0.91 5.73 -7.80
N HIS A 10 -0.51 4.50 -7.48
CA HIS A 10 -0.87 3.84 -6.23
C HIS A 10 -0.33 4.61 -5.01
N LEU A 11 0.96 4.94 -5.01
CA LEU A 11 1.60 5.68 -3.90
C LEU A 11 1.06 7.11 -3.79
N ALA A 12 0.79 7.78 -4.91
CA ALA A 12 0.20 9.11 -4.92
C ALA A 12 -1.22 9.11 -4.31
N ALA A 13 -2.03 8.08 -4.59
CA ALA A 13 -3.36 7.94 -3.99
C ALA A 13 -3.28 7.81 -2.47
N ILE A 14 -2.32 7.05 -1.95
CA ILE A 14 -2.07 6.95 -0.51
C ILE A 14 -1.67 8.30 0.06
N GLY A 15 -0.66 8.96 -0.51
CA GLY A 15 -0.19 10.26 -0.01
C GLY A 15 -1.26 11.36 -0.04
N ALA A 16 -2.18 11.29 -1.01
CA ALA A 16 -3.32 12.20 -1.13
C ALA A 16 -4.54 11.80 -0.28
N ARG A 17 -4.50 10.63 0.39
CA ARG A 17 -5.66 10.04 1.09
C ARG A 17 -6.89 9.87 0.18
N ASP A 18 -6.66 9.58 -1.10
CA ASP A 18 -7.72 9.39 -2.10
C ASP A 18 -8.12 7.91 -2.16
N LEU A 19 -9.12 7.55 -1.36
CA LEU A 19 -9.58 6.16 -1.20
C LEU A 19 -10.09 5.57 -2.53
N ASP A 20 -10.78 6.36 -3.34
CA ASP A 20 -11.39 5.85 -4.57
C ASP A 20 -10.29 5.63 -5.64
N THR A 21 -9.37 6.58 -5.80
CA THR A 21 -8.20 6.38 -6.68
C THR A 21 -7.31 5.23 -6.19
N TYR A 22 -7.19 5.05 -4.87
CA TYR A 22 -6.46 3.93 -4.29
C TYR A 22 -7.11 2.60 -4.68
N MET A 23 -8.41 2.44 -4.44
CA MET A 23 -9.13 1.20 -4.74
C MET A 23 -9.13 0.88 -6.25
N ASP A 24 -9.11 1.87 -7.13
CA ASP A 24 -8.93 1.66 -8.58
C ASP A 24 -7.61 0.96 -8.96
N THR A 25 -6.62 0.98 -8.07
CA THR A 25 -5.32 0.34 -8.26
C THR A 25 -5.21 -1.03 -7.59
N VAL A 26 -6.25 -1.48 -6.89
CA VAL A 26 -6.27 -2.73 -6.11
C VAL A 26 -7.07 -3.79 -6.86
N HIS A 27 -6.57 -5.01 -6.87
CA HIS A 27 -7.29 -6.16 -7.44
C HIS A 27 -8.41 -6.62 -6.48
N ASP A 28 -9.52 -7.12 -7.02
CA ASP A 28 -10.68 -7.56 -6.23
C ASP A 28 -10.34 -8.64 -5.19
N GLU A 29 -9.30 -9.44 -5.47
CA GLU A 29 -8.82 -10.54 -4.62
C GLU A 29 -7.51 -10.19 -3.87
N ALA A 30 -7.14 -8.92 -3.77
CA ALA A 30 -5.88 -8.51 -3.16
C ALA A 30 -5.76 -8.98 -1.70
N THR A 31 -4.54 -9.32 -1.29
CA THR A 31 -4.23 -9.76 0.06
C THR A 31 -3.19 -8.86 0.71
N TYR A 32 -3.44 -8.47 1.96
CA TYR A 32 -2.59 -7.58 2.75
C TYR A 32 -2.16 -8.32 4.00
N ILE A 33 -0.85 -8.35 4.25
CA ILE A 33 -0.27 -8.89 5.49
C ILE A 33 0.27 -7.71 6.30
N LEU A 34 -0.41 -7.45 7.42
CA LEU A 34 -0.03 -6.39 8.35
C LEU A 34 1.19 -6.83 9.19
N PRO A 35 1.89 -5.89 9.85
CA PRO A 35 3.11 -6.23 10.59
C PRO A 35 2.91 -7.24 11.73
N ASN A 36 1.69 -7.37 12.25
CA ASN A 36 1.32 -8.34 13.28
C ASN A 36 0.89 -9.72 12.72
N GLY A 37 1.01 -9.93 11.41
CA GLY A 37 0.60 -11.17 10.74
C GLY A 37 -0.90 -11.29 10.48
N ARG A 38 -1.72 -10.28 10.84
CA ARG A 38 -3.12 -10.25 10.43
C ARG A 38 -3.22 -10.08 8.92
N THR A 39 -4.07 -10.89 8.30
CA THR A 39 -4.37 -10.82 6.89
C THR A 39 -5.69 -10.09 6.64
N VAL A 40 -5.73 -9.23 5.63
CA VAL A 40 -6.94 -8.62 5.06
C VAL A 40 -7.03 -9.05 3.60
N THR A 41 -8.14 -9.63 3.17
CA THR A 41 -8.27 -10.21 1.82
C THR A 41 -9.56 -9.77 1.17
N GLY A 42 -9.47 -9.35 -0.09
CA GLY A 42 -10.62 -8.93 -0.89
C GLY A 42 -10.85 -7.41 -0.85
N ALA A 43 -11.31 -6.84 -1.95
CA ALA A 43 -11.43 -5.39 -2.11
C ALA A 43 -12.36 -4.73 -1.08
N GLU A 44 -13.43 -5.38 -0.64
CA GLU A 44 -14.33 -4.81 0.38
C GLU A 44 -13.64 -4.63 1.73
N ASP A 45 -12.95 -5.67 2.22
CA ASP A 45 -12.23 -5.64 3.49
C ASP A 45 -11.03 -4.69 3.41
N VAL A 46 -10.34 -4.66 2.27
CA VAL A 46 -9.24 -3.71 2.01
C VAL A 46 -9.76 -2.28 2.03
N ARG A 47 -10.91 -1.99 1.40
CA ARG A 47 -11.52 -0.66 1.41
C ARG A 47 -11.91 -0.26 2.82
N ALA A 48 -12.54 -1.15 3.58
CA ALA A 48 -12.94 -0.88 4.96
C ALA A 48 -11.72 -0.59 5.86
N PHE A 49 -10.65 -1.36 5.70
CA PHE A 49 -9.39 -1.14 6.42
C PHE A 49 -8.76 0.22 6.10
N HIS A 50 -8.69 0.60 4.81
CA HIS A 50 -8.09 1.87 4.39
C HIS A 50 -8.99 3.08 4.65
N GLN A 51 -10.32 2.92 4.69
CA GLN A 51 -11.24 4.03 4.92
C GLN A 51 -10.97 4.73 6.25
N GLY A 52 -10.82 3.96 7.33
CA GLY A 52 -10.52 4.52 8.65
C GLY A 52 -9.14 5.20 8.66
N TRP A 53 -8.14 4.54 8.08
CA TRP A 53 -6.79 5.08 8.01
C TRP A 53 -6.73 6.37 7.19
N PHE A 54 -7.37 6.46 6.02
CA PHE A 54 -7.35 7.67 5.18
C PHE A 54 -8.12 8.85 5.81
N GLN A 55 -9.05 8.61 6.72
CA GLN A 55 -9.76 9.66 7.45
C GLN A 55 -8.95 10.23 8.61
N ASP A 56 -7.90 9.53 9.03
CA ASP A 56 -7.00 9.98 10.09
C ASP A 56 -6.07 11.10 9.58
N PRO A 57 -6.14 12.31 10.17
CA PRO A 57 -5.32 13.45 9.75
C PRO A 57 -3.90 13.39 10.32
N ASP A 58 -3.63 12.57 11.32
CA ASP A 58 -2.43 12.68 12.16
C ASP A 58 -1.23 11.94 11.57
N TRP A 59 -1.48 10.92 10.74
CA TRP A 59 -0.38 10.16 10.17
C TRP A 59 0.33 10.87 9.00
N THR A 60 1.61 10.56 8.88
CA THR A 60 2.43 10.87 7.71
C THR A 60 3.19 9.63 7.31
N MET A 61 3.30 9.41 6.00
CA MET A 61 3.99 8.26 5.44
C MET A 61 4.90 8.73 4.31
N GLU A 62 6.20 8.57 4.50
CA GLU A 62 7.20 8.79 3.46
C GLU A 62 7.69 7.44 2.94
N THR A 63 7.81 7.30 1.62
CA THR A 63 8.20 6.04 0.97
C THR A 63 9.40 6.25 0.06
N GLU A 64 10.36 5.34 0.13
CA GLU A 64 11.49 5.26 -0.80
C GLU A 64 11.46 3.90 -1.53
N VAL A 65 11.34 3.91 -2.86
CA VAL A 65 11.42 2.68 -3.66
C VAL A 65 12.87 2.19 -3.68
N THR A 66 13.13 1.03 -3.08
CA THR A 66 14.47 0.45 -3.00
C THR A 66 14.76 -0.58 -4.07
N SER A 67 13.73 -1.27 -4.57
CA SER A 67 13.87 -2.17 -5.71
C SER A 67 12.56 -2.33 -6.46
N THR A 68 12.66 -2.56 -7.77
CA THR A 68 11.55 -2.99 -8.63
C THR A 68 12.01 -4.14 -9.50
N ARG A 69 11.16 -5.16 -9.68
CA ARG A 69 11.37 -6.23 -10.67
C ARG A 69 10.08 -6.44 -11.43
N VAL A 70 10.17 -6.39 -12.76
CA VAL A 70 9.06 -6.69 -13.66
C VAL A 70 9.38 -7.99 -14.39
N HIS A 71 8.42 -8.91 -14.39
CA HIS A 71 8.49 -10.17 -15.11
C HIS A 71 7.17 -10.45 -15.82
N GLN A 72 7.14 -10.23 -17.13
CA GLN A 72 5.94 -10.36 -17.97
C GLN A 72 4.77 -9.53 -17.39
N ASP A 73 3.71 -10.21 -16.94
CA ASP A 73 2.49 -9.62 -16.40
C ASP A 73 2.48 -9.59 -14.86
N THR A 74 3.66 -9.68 -14.23
CA THR A 74 3.84 -9.55 -12.79
C THR A 74 4.96 -8.58 -12.46
N ALA A 75 4.84 -7.89 -11.33
CA ALA A 75 5.88 -7.01 -10.85
C ALA A 75 5.90 -6.95 -9.33
N VAL A 76 7.08 -6.72 -8.76
CA VAL A 76 7.26 -6.47 -7.33
C VAL A 76 8.00 -5.15 -7.13
N ALA A 77 7.54 -4.35 -6.18
CA ALA A 77 8.25 -3.20 -5.64
C ALA A 77 8.52 -3.44 -4.15
N VAL A 78 9.74 -3.10 -3.72
CA VAL A 78 10.10 -3.08 -2.30
C VAL A 78 10.43 -1.65 -1.91
N LEU A 79 9.78 -1.16 -0.85
CA LEU A 79 9.92 0.19 -0.36
C LEU A 79 10.43 0.18 1.08
N ARG A 80 11.21 1.20 1.44
CA ARG A 80 11.34 1.61 2.85
C ARG A 80 10.22 2.60 3.16
N VAL A 81 9.64 2.46 4.34
CA VAL A 81 8.60 3.36 4.84
C VAL A 81 9.04 3.99 6.15
N ASP A 82 8.92 5.31 6.24
CA ASP A 82 8.96 6.10 7.48
C ASP A 82 7.52 6.55 7.78
N TYR A 83 6.90 5.90 8.76
CA TYR A 83 5.54 6.19 9.20
C TYR A 83 5.57 6.88 10.55
N ARG A 84 4.83 7.98 10.69
CA ARG A 84 4.72 8.76 11.94
C ARG A 84 3.27 9.11 12.18
N ASP A 85 2.84 9.03 13.42
CA ASP A 85 1.44 9.18 13.79
C ASP A 85 1.31 9.42 15.30
N LEU A 86 0.10 9.66 15.80
CA LEU A 86 -0.22 9.83 17.22
C LEU A 86 -0.92 8.58 17.75
N ASP A 87 -0.56 8.15 18.96
CA ASP A 87 -1.31 7.10 19.67
C ASP A 87 -2.64 7.64 20.24
N PRO A 88 -3.53 6.80 20.79
CA PRO A 88 -4.81 7.25 21.34
C PRO A 88 -4.70 8.29 22.47
N GLU A 89 -3.55 8.40 23.12
CA GLU A 89 -3.24 9.41 24.14
C GLU A 89 -2.64 10.70 23.54
N GLY A 90 -2.52 10.78 22.22
CA GLY A 90 -1.97 11.93 21.49
C GLY A 90 -0.45 12.00 21.51
N LYS A 91 0.23 10.92 21.90
CA LYS A 91 1.70 10.87 21.94
C LYS A 91 2.25 10.39 20.59
N PRO A 92 3.27 11.06 20.05
CA PRO A 92 3.84 10.69 18.76
C PRO A 92 4.58 9.35 18.83
N TYR A 93 4.42 8.55 17.80
CA TYR A 93 5.22 7.35 17.54
C TYR A 93 5.73 7.33 16.09
N ARG A 94 6.77 6.53 15.86
CA ARG A 94 7.39 6.34 14.55
C ARG A 94 7.69 4.88 14.30
N LEU A 95 7.36 4.41 13.11
CA LEU A 95 7.67 3.06 12.63
C LEU A 95 8.54 3.18 11.38
N ASN A 96 9.59 2.34 11.30
CA ASN A 96 10.33 2.12 10.07
C ASN A 96 10.17 0.65 9.69
N TYR A 97 9.78 0.39 8.45
CA TYR A 97 9.51 -0.97 7.97
C TYR A 97 9.78 -1.09 6.47
N LEU A 98 9.83 -2.33 6.00
CA LEU A 98 9.82 -2.65 4.57
C LEU A 98 8.39 -2.98 4.13
N LEU A 99 8.01 -2.43 2.98
CA LEU A 99 6.76 -2.69 2.30
C LEU A 99 7.05 -3.41 0.98
N SER A 100 6.47 -4.58 0.78
CA SER A 100 6.51 -5.31 -0.49
C SER A 100 5.14 -5.23 -1.16
N LEU A 101 5.11 -4.69 -2.38
CA LEU A 101 3.92 -4.59 -3.21
C LEU A 101 4.08 -5.48 -4.44
N VAL A 102 3.13 -6.38 -4.66
CA VAL A 102 3.07 -7.23 -5.85
C VAL A 102 1.90 -6.79 -6.71
N PHE A 103 2.19 -6.52 -7.98
CA PHE A 103 1.21 -6.17 -8.98
C PHE A 103 1.11 -7.28 -10.03
N ALA A 104 -0.11 -7.51 -10.51
CA ALA A 104 -0.37 -8.33 -11.68
C ALA A 104 -1.05 -7.48 -12.76
N ARG A 105 -0.79 -7.81 -14.02
CA ARG A 105 -1.45 -7.17 -15.15
C ARG A 105 -2.73 -7.93 -15.50
N SER A 106 -3.88 -7.28 -15.34
CA SER A 106 -5.20 -7.81 -15.67
C SER A 106 -5.92 -6.83 -16.59
N ASP A 107 -6.44 -7.31 -17.73
CA ASP A 107 -7.09 -6.51 -18.77
C ASP A 107 -6.29 -5.25 -19.18
N GLY A 108 -4.97 -5.42 -19.29
CA GLY A 108 -4.04 -4.36 -19.68
C GLY A 108 -3.72 -3.33 -18.58
N ARG A 109 -4.31 -3.46 -17.38
CA ARG A 109 -4.07 -2.61 -16.20
C ARG A 109 -3.19 -3.34 -15.18
N TRP A 110 -2.28 -2.63 -14.54
CA TRP A 110 -1.54 -3.15 -13.39
C TRP A 110 -2.35 -2.91 -12.13
N LEU A 111 -2.65 -3.98 -11.39
CA LEU A 111 -3.42 -3.94 -10.15
C LEU A 111 -2.61 -4.60 -9.03
N LEU A 112 -2.66 -4.02 -7.84
CA LEU A 112 -2.04 -4.57 -6.65
C LEU A 112 -2.77 -5.86 -6.26
N VAL A 113 -2.04 -6.96 -6.15
CA VAL A 113 -2.57 -8.27 -5.73
C VAL A 113 -2.06 -8.68 -4.35
N HIS A 114 -0.93 -8.14 -3.90
CA HIS A 114 -0.38 -8.45 -2.58
C HIS A 114 0.37 -7.26 -1.97
N ASP A 115 0.11 -7.00 -0.70
CA ASP A 115 0.80 -6.02 0.15
C ASP A 115 1.34 -6.74 1.39
N GLN A 116 2.59 -6.50 1.76
CA GLN A 116 3.13 -7.01 3.00
C GLN A 116 4.07 -6.01 3.68
N ASN A 117 3.80 -5.77 4.96
CA ASN A 117 4.58 -4.92 5.83
C ASN A 117 5.44 -5.76 6.77
N THR A 118 6.73 -5.45 6.87
CA THR A 118 7.70 -6.21 7.68
C THR A 118 8.54 -5.26 8.52
N HIS A 119 8.46 -5.39 9.86
CA HIS A 119 9.29 -4.60 10.78
C HIS A 119 10.79 -4.85 10.57
N CYS A 120 11.58 -3.78 10.71
CA CYS A 120 13.04 -3.83 10.74
C CYS A 120 13.58 -3.80 12.17
#